data_AF-A0A936UDS7-F1
#
_entry.id   AF-A0A936UDS7-F1
#
_cell.length_a   1.000
_cell.length_b   1.000
_cell.length_c   1.000
_cell.angle_alpha   90.00
_cell.angle_beta   90.00
_cell.angle_gamma   90.00
#
_symmetry.space_group_name_H-M   'P 1'
#
loop_
_entity.id
_entity.type
_entity.pdbx_description
1 polymer ?
#
loop_
_entity_poly.entity_id
_entity_poly.type
_entity_poly.pdbx_seq_one_letter_code
_entity_poly.pdbx_strand_id
1 'polypeptide(L)'
;MNIPTTVKLLQTNPATGENSYGKWWLYNVECGGTEYSYFAPEKVVNILNENNVVQDDEVVITKKLIKSGKKNITDYEVHILETTHAEIPATNGRSNGHSNNVIDLQQNGHLTESAANGKVNGHTNGNGNGQVVNSAPGLSKDYPVMLQCMTEAMLLRDELGHDVDVNKLGITLFLRKVKP
;
A
#
# COMPACT_ATOMS: atom_id res chain seq x y z
N MET A 1 -5.28 -0.94 -24.89
CA MET A 1 -6.21 -2.06 -24.60
C MET A 1 -7.00 -1.68 -23.38
N ASN A 2 -8.33 -1.83 -23.45
CA ASN A 2 -9.23 -1.70 -22.30
C ASN A 2 -9.82 -3.08 -22.05
N ILE A 3 -9.01 -4.01 -21.54
CA ILE A 3 -9.42 -5.40 -21.32
C ILE A 3 -9.97 -5.50 -19.88
N PRO A 4 -11.24 -5.88 -19.68
CA PRO A 4 -11.76 -6.25 -18.37
C PRO A 4 -11.12 -7.56 -17.92
N THR A 5 -10.72 -7.64 -16.65
CA THR A 5 -10.17 -8.85 -16.03
C THR A 5 -10.95 -9.13 -14.74
N THR A 6 -11.67 -10.26 -14.70
CA THR A 6 -12.29 -10.74 -13.46
C THR A 6 -11.21 -11.29 -12.54
N VAL A 7 -11.22 -10.88 -11.28
CA VAL A 7 -10.34 -11.39 -10.23
C VAL A 7 -11.14 -11.62 -8.95
N LYS A 8 -10.90 -12.73 -8.25
CA LYS A 8 -11.43 -13.02 -6.92
C LYS A 8 -10.43 -12.58 -5.86
N LEU A 9 -10.87 -11.91 -4.79
CA LEU A 9 -9.98 -11.46 -3.71
C LEU A 9 -9.67 -12.62 -2.76
N LEU A 10 -8.38 -12.91 -2.53
CA LEU A 10 -7.96 -13.95 -1.58
C LEU A 10 -7.65 -13.39 -0.17
N GLN A 11 -7.89 -12.09 0.04
CA GLN A 11 -7.86 -11.42 1.34
C GLN A 11 -8.64 -10.11 1.29
N THR A 12 -9.40 -9.79 2.35
CA THR A 12 -10.13 -8.50 2.47
C THR A 12 -9.18 -7.30 2.55
N ASN A 13 -8.11 -7.41 3.36
CA ASN A 13 -7.18 -6.32 3.59
C ASN A 13 -5.88 -6.54 2.81
N PRO A 14 -5.37 -5.55 2.06
CA PRO A 14 -4.08 -5.68 1.38
C PRO A 14 -2.92 -5.56 2.36
N ALA A 15 -1.78 -6.18 2.04
CA ALA A 15 -0.51 -5.78 2.63
C ALA A 15 -0.14 -4.39 2.10
N THR A 16 0.40 -3.51 2.95
CA THR A 16 0.65 -2.09 2.59
C THR A 16 2.01 -1.59 3.06
N GLY A 17 2.45 -0.49 2.45
CA GLY A 17 3.64 0.24 2.86
C GLY A 17 3.88 1.48 2.00
N GLU A 18 5.01 2.13 2.22
CA GLU A 18 5.40 3.37 1.52
C GLU A 18 6.90 3.34 1.20
N ASN A 19 7.29 3.91 0.05
CA ASN A 19 8.68 4.07 -0.38
C ASN A 19 8.85 5.36 -1.21
N SER A 20 10.04 5.58 -1.79
CA SER A 20 10.37 6.78 -2.58
C SER A 20 9.48 7.01 -3.83
N TYR A 21 8.68 6.04 -4.23
CA TYR A 21 7.73 6.11 -5.34
C TYR A 21 6.27 6.24 -4.87
N GLY A 22 6.04 6.32 -3.56
CA GLY A 22 4.73 6.47 -2.93
C GLY A 22 4.26 5.24 -2.16
N LYS A 23 2.96 5.23 -1.86
CA LYS A 23 2.26 4.15 -1.16
C LYS A 23 1.93 3.00 -2.10
N TRP A 24 1.91 1.79 -1.56
CA TRP A 24 1.54 0.58 -2.27
C TRP A 24 0.59 -0.29 -1.46
N TRP A 25 -0.26 -1.02 -2.18
CA TRP A 25 -1.23 -1.97 -1.65
C TRP A 25 -1.11 -3.26 -2.47
N LEU A 26 -0.96 -4.39 -1.79
CA LEU A 26 -0.75 -5.70 -2.41
C LEU A 26 -1.87 -6.65 -1.95
N TYR A 27 -2.71 -7.05 -2.91
CA TYR A 27 -3.68 -8.13 -2.72
C TYR A 27 -3.12 -9.44 -3.29
N ASN A 28 -3.45 -10.56 -2.66
CA ASN A 28 -3.46 -11.84 -3.36
C ASN A 28 -4.84 -12.00 -4.02
N VAL A 29 -4.85 -12.41 -5.29
CA VAL A 29 -6.07 -12.56 -6.08
C VAL A 29 -6.00 -13.82 -6.93
N GLU A 30 -7.15 -14.45 -7.15
CA GLU A 30 -7.28 -15.55 -8.12
C GLU A 30 -7.81 -15.01 -9.45
N CYS A 31 -7.19 -15.39 -10.56
CA CYS A 31 -7.63 -15.06 -11.91
C CYS A 31 -7.55 -16.32 -12.77
N GLY A 32 -8.70 -16.84 -13.21
CA GLY A 32 -8.78 -18.06 -14.01
C GLY A 32 -8.20 -19.30 -13.30
N GLY A 33 -8.45 -19.44 -11.99
CA GLY A 33 -7.95 -20.57 -11.19
C GLY A 33 -6.44 -20.53 -10.88
N THR A 34 -5.76 -19.41 -11.13
CA THR A 34 -4.35 -19.18 -10.77
C THR A 34 -4.24 -18.00 -9.80
N GLU A 35 -3.45 -18.15 -8.74
CA GLU A 35 -3.17 -17.08 -7.78
C GLU A 35 -2.08 -16.11 -8.29
N TYR A 36 -2.28 -14.82 -8.04
CA TYR A 36 -1.36 -13.73 -8.36
C TYR A 36 -1.30 -12.70 -7.23
N SER A 37 -0.11 -12.16 -6.97
CA SER A 37 0.03 -10.97 -6.13
C SER A 37 -0.16 -9.69 -6.98
N TYR A 38 -1.24 -8.97 -6.73
CA TYR A 38 -1.68 -7.78 -7.47
C TYR A 38 -1.38 -6.49 -6.71
N PHE A 39 -0.49 -5.66 -7.24
CA PHE A 39 -0.25 -4.30 -6.77
C PHE A 39 -1.39 -3.38 -7.22
N ALA A 40 -2.32 -3.11 -6.31
CA ALA A 40 -3.50 -2.30 -6.59
C ALA A 40 -3.16 -0.79 -6.62
N PRO A 41 -3.58 -0.05 -7.67
CA PRO A 41 -3.60 1.41 -7.65
C PRO A 41 -4.53 1.95 -6.56
N GLU A 42 -4.19 3.09 -5.96
CA GLU A 42 -4.99 3.75 -4.91
C GLU A 42 -6.48 3.90 -5.30
N LYS A 43 -6.78 4.25 -6.56
CA LYS A 43 -8.17 4.33 -7.07
C LYS A 43 -8.92 2.99 -6.95
N VAL A 44 -8.27 1.86 -7.20
CA VAL A 44 -8.87 0.52 -7.07
C VAL A 44 -9.11 0.22 -5.60
N VAL A 45 -8.13 0.49 -4.74
CA VAL A 45 -8.24 0.29 -3.28
C VAL A 45 -9.42 1.08 -2.70
N ASN A 46 -9.56 2.35 -3.10
CA ASN A 46 -10.66 3.19 -2.64
C ASN A 46 -12.02 2.64 -3.07
N ILE A 47 -12.18 2.22 -4.34
CA ILE A 47 -13.44 1.63 -4.81
C ILE A 47 -13.77 0.32 -4.07
N LEU A 48 -12.79 -0.55 -3.81
CA LEU A 48 -13.01 -1.78 -3.03
C LEU A 48 -13.47 -1.46 -1.60
N ASN A 49 -12.83 -0.51 -0.93
CA ASN A 49 -13.22 -0.06 0.41
C ASN A 49 -14.61 0.60 0.43
N GLU A 50 -14.90 1.48 -0.52
CA GLU A 50 -16.18 2.20 -0.65
C GLU A 50 -17.37 1.26 -0.89
N ASN A 51 -17.12 0.10 -1.53
CA ASN A 51 -18.13 -0.93 -1.79
C ASN A 51 -18.12 -2.07 -0.76
N ASN A 52 -17.31 -1.97 0.30
CA ASN A 52 -17.15 -2.99 1.36
C ASN A 52 -16.79 -4.40 0.84
N VAL A 53 -16.00 -4.49 -0.23
CA VAL A 53 -15.63 -5.76 -0.86
C VAL A 53 -14.69 -6.55 0.06
N VAL A 54 -14.96 -7.85 0.22
CA VAL A 54 -14.22 -8.73 1.13
C VAL A 54 -13.48 -9.85 0.38
N GLN A 55 -12.79 -10.72 1.14
CA GLN A 55 -12.29 -11.99 0.65
C GLN A 55 -13.41 -12.83 0.01
N ASP A 56 -13.05 -13.58 -1.03
CA ASP A 56 -13.88 -14.48 -1.83
C ASP A 56 -14.95 -13.80 -2.72
N ASP A 57 -15.12 -12.47 -2.64
CA ASP A 57 -15.85 -11.69 -3.64
C ASP A 57 -15.05 -11.56 -4.97
N GLU A 58 -15.79 -11.45 -6.09
CA GLU A 58 -15.22 -11.23 -7.43
C GLU A 58 -15.41 -9.79 -7.93
N VAL A 59 -14.40 -9.26 -8.61
CA VAL A 59 -14.43 -7.91 -9.21
C VAL A 59 -13.84 -7.90 -10.61
N VAL A 60 -14.45 -7.12 -11.51
CA VAL A 60 -13.94 -6.88 -12.87
C VAL A 60 -13.12 -5.60 -12.89
N ILE A 61 -11.80 -5.73 -12.94
CA ILE A 61 -10.88 -4.59 -13.06
C ILE A 61 -10.60 -4.33 -14.54
N THR A 62 -10.91 -3.11 -15.01
CA THR A 62 -10.64 -2.66 -16.38
C THR A 62 -9.62 -1.53 -16.37
N LYS A 63 -8.41 -1.82 -16.85
CA LYS A 63 -7.38 -0.80 -17.10
C LYS A 63 -7.73 -0.02 -18.36
N LYS A 64 -8.02 1.28 -18.22
CA LYS A 64 -8.37 2.18 -19.33
C LYS A 64 -7.19 3.06 -19.74
N LEU A 65 -7.05 3.31 -21.04
CA LEU A 65 -6.13 4.32 -21.56
C LEU A 65 -6.91 5.58 -21.98
N ILE A 66 -6.80 6.66 -21.21
CA ILE A 66 -7.54 7.91 -21.39
C ILE A 66 -6.62 8.98 -21.99
N LYS A 67 -7.15 9.83 -22.88
CA LYS A 67 -6.41 11.00 -23.38
C LYS A 67 -6.71 12.23 -22.52
N SER A 68 -5.66 12.82 -21.95
CA SER A 68 -5.70 14.14 -21.30
C SER A 68 -4.91 15.12 -22.17
N GLY A 69 -5.64 15.92 -22.96
CA GLY A 69 -5.07 16.76 -24.01
C GLY A 69 -4.23 15.95 -25.00
N LYS A 70 -2.92 16.19 -25.02
CA LYS A 70 -1.94 15.48 -25.89
C LYS A 70 -1.29 14.25 -25.23
N LYS A 71 -1.57 13.95 -23.96
CA LYS A 71 -0.97 12.83 -23.21
C LYS A 71 -1.94 11.67 -23.06
N ASN A 72 -1.43 10.44 -23.14
CA ASN A 72 -2.15 9.25 -22.68
C ASN A 72 -1.91 9.08 -21.17
N ILE A 73 -2.96 8.78 -20.42
CA ILE A 73 -2.95 8.49 -18.98
C ILE A 73 -3.56 7.10 -18.77
N THR A 74 -3.00 6.33 -17.83
CA THR A 74 -3.64 5.10 -17.35
C THR A 74 -4.66 5.45 -16.29
N ASP A 75 -5.89 4.96 -16.44
CA ASP A 75 -6.94 4.99 -15.42
C ASP A 75 -7.48 3.57 -15.17
N TYR A 76 -8.26 3.39 -14.12
CA TYR A 76 -8.87 2.12 -13.75
C TYR A 76 -10.36 2.28 -13.48
N GLU A 77 -11.13 1.29 -13.90
CA GLU A 77 -12.53 1.11 -13.55
C GLU A 77 -12.68 -0.26 -12.89
N VAL A 78 -13.57 -0.37 -11.90
CA VAL A 78 -13.84 -1.60 -11.16
C VAL A 78 -15.35 -1.77 -11.11
N HIS A 79 -15.83 -2.97 -11.45
CA HIS A 79 -17.22 -3.37 -11.27
C HIS A 79 -17.25 -4.55 -10.29
N ILE A 80 -18.14 -4.54 -9.31
CA ILE A 80 -18.28 -5.64 -8.35
C ILE A 80 -19.20 -6.70 -8.96
N LEU A 81 -18.81 -7.98 -8.88
CA LEU A 81 -19.68 -9.12 -9.16
C LEU A 81 -20.22 -9.66 -7.83
N GLU A 82 -21.47 -10.12 -7.83
CA GLU A 82 -22.29 -10.47 -6.66
C GLU A 82 -21.53 -10.70 -5.34
N THR A 83 -21.55 -9.68 -4.47
CA THR A 83 -20.98 -9.75 -3.12
C THR A 83 -21.59 -10.91 -2.36
N THR A 84 -20.76 -11.77 -1.76
CA THR A 84 -21.21 -12.96 -1.02
C THR A 84 -21.95 -12.63 0.29
N HIS A 85 -21.97 -11.35 0.68
CA HIS A 85 -22.66 -10.84 1.87
C HIS A 85 -24.05 -10.27 1.56
N ALA A 86 -25.08 -11.12 1.64
CA ALA A 86 -26.47 -10.68 1.54
C ALA A 86 -26.87 -9.76 2.72
N GLU A 87 -27.53 -8.63 2.44
CA GLU A 87 -28.06 -7.75 3.48
C GLU A 87 -29.05 -8.49 4.41
N ILE A 88 -28.83 -8.36 5.72
CA ILE A 88 -29.87 -8.68 6.71
C ILE A 88 -30.80 -7.45 6.78
N PRO A 89 -32.08 -7.55 6.36
CA PRO A 89 -32.95 -6.38 6.26
C PRO A 89 -33.27 -5.80 7.65
N ALA A 90 -32.95 -4.51 7.83
CA ALA A 90 -33.14 -3.82 9.10
C ALA A 90 -34.64 -3.63 9.44
N THR A 91 -35.15 -4.41 10.40
CA THR A 91 -36.54 -4.30 10.86
C THR A 91 -36.73 -3.07 11.76
N ASN A 92 -37.50 -2.09 11.28
CA ASN A 92 -37.83 -0.88 12.05
C ASN A 92 -38.64 -1.20 13.32
N GLY A 93 -38.11 -0.82 14.49
CA GLY A 93 -38.81 -0.83 15.78
C GLY A 93 -38.50 0.44 16.56
N ARG A 94 -39.52 1.25 16.89
CA ARG A 94 -39.35 2.60 17.45
C ARG A 94 -40.42 2.93 18.48
N SER A 95 -40.04 3.03 19.76
CA SER A 95 -40.88 3.51 20.86
C SER A 95 -40.04 4.16 21.97
N ASN A 96 -40.66 5.05 22.75
CA ASN A 96 -39.96 6.02 23.59
C ASN A 96 -39.63 5.49 25.00
N GLY A 97 -38.47 5.90 25.53
CA GLY A 97 -38.02 5.60 26.89
C GLY A 97 -38.63 6.45 28.01
N HIS A 98 -37.88 6.53 29.11
CA HIS A 98 -38.09 7.53 30.16
C HIS A 98 -36.77 7.90 30.83
N SER A 99 -36.67 9.13 31.34
CA SER A 99 -35.56 9.59 32.17
C SER A 99 -35.80 9.24 33.64
N ASN A 100 -34.74 9.18 34.46
CA ASN A 100 -34.59 10.15 35.56
C ASN A 100 -33.20 10.08 36.23
N ASN A 101 -32.91 11.13 36.98
CA ASN A 101 -31.62 11.47 37.58
C ASN A 101 -31.75 11.51 39.12
N VAL A 102 -30.72 11.09 39.85
CA VAL A 102 -30.61 11.24 41.32
C VAL A 102 -29.16 11.63 41.66
N ILE A 103 -28.98 12.42 42.72
CA ILE A 103 -27.86 13.36 42.92
C ILE A 103 -27.19 13.13 44.28
N ASP A 104 -25.86 13.22 44.35
CA ASP A 104 -25.03 13.77 45.45
C ASP A 104 -23.53 13.45 45.22
N LEU A 105 -22.53 14.05 45.89
CA LEU A 105 -22.24 15.46 46.25
C LEU A 105 -20.79 15.50 46.83
N GLN A 106 -19.99 16.55 46.55
CA GLN A 106 -18.97 17.19 47.44
C GLN A 106 -17.86 16.34 48.17
N GLN A 107 -16.64 16.82 48.50
CA GLN A 107 -15.80 18.00 48.17
C GLN A 107 -14.36 17.77 48.72
N ASN A 108 -13.44 18.75 48.56
CA ASN A 108 -12.11 18.92 49.23
C ASN A 108 -10.91 18.13 48.62
N GLY A 109 -9.65 18.62 48.66
CA GLY A 109 -9.19 19.99 48.99
C GLY A 109 -7.68 20.18 49.34
N HIS A 110 -6.85 20.55 48.34
CA HIS A 110 -5.65 21.45 48.35
C HIS A 110 -4.42 21.25 49.31
N LEU A 111 -3.29 21.93 48.98
CA LEU A 111 -1.94 22.04 49.64
C LEU A 111 -0.98 20.84 49.40
N THR A 112 0.30 20.92 48.94
CA THR A 112 1.50 21.82 49.10
C THR A 112 2.16 21.72 50.49
N GLU A 113 3.44 21.39 50.75
CA GLU A 113 4.78 21.78 50.23
C GLU A 113 5.88 20.79 50.78
N SER A 114 7.21 20.77 50.54
CA SER A 114 8.19 21.26 49.51
C SER A 114 9.63 20.76 49.86
N ALA A 115 10.70 21.26 49.18
CA ALA A 115 12.17 21.03 49.36
C ALA A 115 12.73 19.68 48.81
N ALA A 116 13.74 19.59 47.90
CA ALA A 116 15.10 20.17 47.77
C ALA A 116 16.20 19.33 48.51
N ASN A 117 17.46 19.15 48.06
CA ASN A 117 18.33 19.84 47.07
C ASN A 117 19.52 18.92 46.64
N GLY A 118 20.18 19.14 45.49
CA GLY A 118 21.64 18.87 45.38
C GLY A 118 22.28 18.28 44.09
N LYS A 119 23.09 19.12 43.40
CA LYS A 119 24.33 18.84 42.62
C LYS A 119 24.29 18.14 41.23
N VAL A 120 24.40 18.86 40.09
CA VAL A 120 25.52 19.45 39.27
C VAL A 120 26.31 18.56 38.26
N ASN A 121 26.45 19.15 37.05
CA ASN A 121 27.53 19.04 36.03
C ASN A 121 27.56 17.90 34.98
N GLY A 122 27.64 18.31 33.71
CA GLY A 122 27.94 17.47 32.53
C GLY A 122 27.68 18.18 31.20
N HIS A 123 28.62 19.01 30.71
CA HIS A 123 28.51 19.70 29.41
C HIS A 123 29.14 18.88 28.26
N THR A 124 28.52 18.88 27.08
CA THR A 124 29.18 19.32 25.82
C THR A 124 28.19 19.43 24.65
N ASN A 125 28.49 20.30 23.69
CA ASN A 125 27.81 20.46 22.41
C ASN A 125 28.87 20.32 21.29
N GLY A 126 28.52 19.68 20.18
CA GLY A 126 29.46 19.31 19.11
C GLY A 126 28.86 19.50 17.71
N ASN A 127 28.74 20.75 17.27
CA ASN A 127 28.35 21.08 15.90
C ASN A 127 29.53 20.86 14.93
N GLY A 128 29.37 20.02 13.91
CA GLY A 128 30.37 19.73 12.89
C GLY A 128 29.81 19.91 11.48
N ASN A 129 29.93 21.10 10.92
CA ASN A 129 29.42 21.44 9.60
C ASN A 129 30.40 20.99 8.49
N GLY A 130 29.96 20.17 7.55
CA GLY A 130 30.82 19.49 6.57
C GLY A 130 30.25 19.48 5.14
N GLN A 131 30.32 20.63 4.46
CA GLN A 131 29.84 20.78 3.08
C GLN A 131 30.87 20.23 2.08
N VAL A 132 30.55 19.12 1.39
CA VAL A 132 31.35 18.63 0.24
C VAL A 132 30.50 18.22 -0.95
N VAL A 133 30.77 18.90 -2.07
CA VAL A 133 30.47 18.60 -3.49
C VAL A 133 29.06 18.14 -3.93
N ASN A 134 28.48 18.94 -4.83
CA ASN A 134 27.45 18.49 -5.77
C ASN A 134 28.05 17.42 -6.71
N SER A 135 27.97 16.15 -6.32
CA SER A 135 28.23 15.05 -7.25
C SER A 135 27.04 14.87 -8.18
N ALA A 136 27.28 14.52 -9.45
CA ALA A 136 26.23 14.04 -10.33
C ALA A 136 25.48 12.86 -9.64
N PRO A 137 24.16 12.70 -9.84
CA PRO A 137 23.35 11.77 -9.05
C PRO A 137 23.96 10.37 -9.08
N GLY A 138 24.51 9.96 -7.92
CA GLY A 138 25.26 8.73 -7.81
C GLY A 138 24.41 7.54 -8.20
N LEU A 139 24.89 6.72 -9.13
CA LEU A 139 24.29 5.44 -9.47
C LEU A 139 24.03 4.65 -8.17
N SER A 140 22.83 4.09 -8.01
CA SER A 140 22.51 3.31 -6.81
C SER A 140 23.55 2.21 -6.61
N LYS A 141 23.78 1.81 -5.35
CA LYS A 141 24.66 0.69 -5.01
C LYS A 141 24.30 -0.59 -5.77
N ASP A 142 23.02 -0.73 -6.10
CA ASP A 142 22.43 -1.88 -6.80
C ASP A 142 22.42 -1.71 -8.33
N TYR A 143 22.79 -0.54 -8.88
CA TYR A 143 22.81 -0.29 -10.32
C TYR A 143 23.73 -1.27 -11.09
N PRO A 144 24.94 -1.64 -10.61
CA PRO A 144 25.77 -2.66 -11.27
C PRO A 144 25.08 -4.02 -11.31
N VAL A 145 24.36 -4.40 -10.23
CA VAL A 145 23.60 -5.65 -10.14
C VAL A 145 22.40 -5.62 -11.09
N MET A 146 21.70 -4.49 -11.19
CA MET A 146 20.59 -4.28 -12.12
C MET A 146 21.04 -4.38 -13.59
N LEU A 147 22.17 -3.76 -13.93
CA LEU A 147 22.78 -3.83 -15.27
C LEU A 147 23.20 -5.26 -15.63
N GLN A 148 23.81 -5.99 -14.68
CA GLN A 148 24.11 -7.41 -14.85
C GLN A 148 22.85 -8.25 -15.08
N CYS A 149 21.81 -8.07 -14.26
CA CYS A 149 20.55 -8.83 -14.40
C CYS A 149 19.82 -8.53 -15.72
N MET A 150 19.89 -7.30 -16.24
CA MET A 150 19.36 -6.98 -17.56
C MET A 150 20.17 -7.63 -18.69
N THR A 151 21.49 -7.74 -18.53
CA THR A 151 22.37 -8.44 -19.49
C THR A 151 22.09 -9.95 -19.50
N GLU A 152 21.95 -10.56 -18.32
CA GLU A 152 21.55 -11.98 -18.17
C GLU A 152 20.15 -12.23 -18.76
N ALA A 153 19.21 -11.32 -18.59
CA ALA A 153 17.88 -11.40 -19.19
C ALA A 153 17.88 -11.35 -20.72
N MET A 154 18.81 -10.60 -21.33
CA MET A 154 18.98 -10.57 -22.79
C MET A 154 19.57 -11.89 -23.30
N LEU A 155 20.57 -12.45 -22.61
CA LEU A 155 21.14 -13.76 -22.94
C LEU A 155 20.09 -14.88 -22.85
N LEU A 156 19.30 -14.89 -21.77
CA LEU A 156 18.22 -15.88 -21.58
C LEU A 156 17.12 -15.76 -22.66
N ARG A 157 16.79 -14.56 -23.14
CA ARG A 157 15.89 -14.42 -24.30
C ARG A 157 16.50 -15.04 -25.56
N ASP A 158 17.80 -14.81 -25.80
CA ASP A 158 18.46 -15.31 -27.01
C ASP A 158 18.68 -16.84 -26.99
N GLU A 159 18.68 -17.45 -25.80
CA GLU A 159 18.70 -18.91 -25.61
C GLU A 159 17.30 -19.55 -25.61
N LEU A 160 16.29 -18.90 -25.02
CA LEU A 160 14.92 -19.44 -24.85
C LEU A 160 13.93 -19.04 -25.96
N GLY A 161 14.27 -18.05 -26.78
CA GLY A 161 13.44 -17.55 -27.88
C GLY A 161 12.91 -16.12 -27.68
N HIS A 162 12.62 -15.44 -28.80
CA HIS A 162 12.32 -14.00 -28.81
C HIS A 162 11.01 -13.56 -28.11
N ASP A 163 10.09 -14.48 -27.77
CA ASP A 163 8.84 -14.17 -27.06
C ASP A 163 9.03 -13.88 -25.56
N VAL A 164 10.26 -14.00 -25.03
CA VAL A 164 10.53 -13.82 -23.59
C VAL A 164 10.67 -12.35 -23.20
N ASP A 165 9.87 -11.91 -22.23
CA ASP A 165 9.86 -10.56 -21.66
C ASP A 165 11.12 -10.27 -20.84
N VAL A 166 12.13 -9.70 -21.51
CA VAL A 166 13.42 -9.29 -20.94
C VAL A 166 13.27 -8.37 -19.72
N ASN A 167 12.26 -7.50 -19.68
CA ASN A 167 12.07 -6.58 -18.56
C ASN A 167 11.63 -7.35 -17.31
N LYS A 168 10.68 -8.29 -17.45
CA LYS A 168 10.28 -9.17 -16.36
C LYS A 168 11.42 -10.07 -15.91
N LEU A 169 12.18 -10.68 -16.84
CA LEU A 169 13.36 -11.46 -16.49
C LEU A 169 14.39 -10.64 -15.70
N GLY A 170 14.76 -9.46 -16.19
CA GLY A 170 15.75 -8.60 -15.54
C GLY A 170 15.32 -8.17 -14.14
N ILE A 171 14.04 -7.84 -13.95
CA ILE A 171 13.46 -7.50 -12.64
C ILE A 171 13.44 -8.73 -11.71
N THR A 172 13.02 -9.91 -12.19
CA THR A 172 13.00 -11.15 -11.39
C THR A 172 14.41 -11.58 -10.96
N LEU A 173 15.38 -11.54 -11.86
CA LEU A 173 16.79 -11.81 -11.56
C LEU A 173 17.34 -10.81 -10.53
N PHE A 174 17.07 -9.52 -10.72
CA PHE A 174 17.46 -8.48 -9.77
C PHE A 174 16.86 -8.70 -8.39
N LEU A 175 15.54 -8.89 -8.28
CA LEU A 175 14.83 -9.16 -7.02
C LEU A 175 15.34 -10.43 -6.31
N ARG A 176 15.81 -11.44 -7.04
CA ARG A 176 16.43 -12.64 -6.47
C ARG A 176 17.88 -12.44 -6.01
N LYS A 177 18.60 -11.45 -6.54
CA LYS A 177 19.98 -11.11 -6.11
C LYS A 177 20.07 -10.06 -5.01
N VAL A 178 19.04 -9.21 -4.83
CA VAL A 178 19.02 -8.15 -3.80
C VAL A 178 18.18 -8.49 -2.57
N LYS A 179 17.44 -9.61 -2.57
CA LYS A 179 16.87 -10.19 -1.34
C LYS A 179 17.87 -11.13 -0.67
N PRO A 180 18.10 -11.02 0.65
CA PRO A 180 18.79 -12.04 1.44
C PRO A 180 17.89 -13.27 1.66
#